data_AF-A0A7V0U9M2-F1
#
_entry.id   AF-A0A7V0U9M2-F1
#
_cell.length_a   1.000
_cell.length_b   1.000
_cell.length_c   1.000
_cell.angle_alpha   90.00
_cell.angle_beta   90.00
_cell.angle_gamma   90.00
#
_symmetry.space_group_name_H-M   'P 1'
#
loop_
_entity.id
_entity.type
_entity.pdbx_description
1 polymer ?
#
loop_
_entity_poly.entity_id
_entity_poly.type
_entity_poly.pdbx_seq_one_letter_code
_entity_poly.pdbx_strand_id
1 'polypeptide(L)'
;MHSIFMSSLHAVREILSEARCRFYRLSSIEVYGIQIDVFLHFLIGGLIFYLCRKRFSFLKSLGILTFFVVSKEIIDIFAHSELRYIQNPRMDTFWDVVASYAGAAAVYLAMTRKKKAPKKDF
;
A
#
# COMPACT_ATOMS: atom_id res chain seq x y z
N MET A 1 -17.98 -33.44 -9.25
CA MET A 1 -16.91 -32.43 -9.45
C MET A 1 -17.30 -31.01 -9.04
N HIS A 2 -18.58 -30.59 -9.14
CA HIS A 2 -19.00 -29.24 -8.73
C HIS A 2 -19.02 -29.01 -7.19
N SER A 3 -19.34 -30.04 -6.39
CA SER A 3 -19.38 -29.92 -4.91
C SER A 3 -18.00 -29.77 -4.26
N ILE A 4 -16.96 -30.40 -4.83
CA ILE A 4 -15.58 -30.31 -4.34
C ILE A 4 -15.02 -28.89 -4.57
N PHE A 5 -15.37 -28.27 -5.70
CA PHE A 5 -14.93 -26.92 -6.07
C PHE A 5 -15.63 -25.82 -5.25
N MET A 6 -16.91 -26.02 -4.89
CA MET A 6 -17.60 -25.13 -3.95
C MET A 6 -17.09 -25.26 -2.51
N SER A 7 -16.77 -26.47 -2.07
CA SER A 7 -16.16 -26.71 -0.75
C SER A 7 -14.76 -26.08 -0.64
N SER A 8 -13.94 -26.18 -1.68
CA SER A 8 -12.62 -25.55 -1.70
C SER A 8 -12.69 -24.03 -1.79
N LEU A 9 -13.64 -23.45 -2.55
CA LEU A 9 -13.88 -22.00 -2.58
C LEU A 9 -14.33 -21.47 -1.22
N HIS A 10 -15.20 -22.21 -0.51
CA HIS A 10 -15.60 -21.85 0.85
C HIS A 10 -14.42 -21.90 1.83
N ALA A 11 -13.60 -22.94 1.78
CA ALA A 11 -12.42 -23.07 2.63
C ALA A 11 -11.37 -21.97 2.34
N VAL A 12 -11.13 -21.66 1.06
CA VAL A 12 -10.23 -20.56 0.66
C VAL A 12 -10.77 -19.21 1.14
N ARG A 13 -12.09 -19.00 1.04
CA ARG A 13 -12.75 -17.79 1.54
C ARG A 13 -12.65 -17.66 3.05
N GLU A 14 -12.79 -18.76 3.80
CA GLU A 14 -12.58 -18.77 5.25
C GLU A 14 -11.13 -18.46 5.63
N ILE A 15 -10.15 -19.11 4.97
CA ILE A 15 -8.72 -18.85 5.23
C ILE A 15 -8.36 -17.39 4.92
N LEU A 16 -8.84 -16.85 3.80
CA LEU A 16 -8.66 -15.44 3.44
C LEU A 16 -9.32 -14.50 4.43
N SER A 17 -10.53 -14.84 4.90
CA SER A 17 -11.25 -14.07 5.92
C SER A 17 -10.50 -14.05 7.25
N GLU A 18 -9.99 -15.19 7.70
CA GLU A 18 -9.24 -15.28 8.96
C GLU A 18 -7.88 -14.57 8.87
N ALA A 19 -7.16 -14.74 7.75
CA ALA A 19 -5.93 -13.99 7.49
C ALA A 19 -6.20 -12.48 7.51
N ARG A 20 -7.25 -12.02 6.82
CA ARG A 20 -7.64 -10.61 6.77
C ARG A 20 -8.04 -10.07 8.14
N CYS A 21 -8.73 -10.85 8.96
CA CYS A 21 -9.08 -10.48 10.34
C CYS A 21 -7.84 -10.29 11.21
N ARG A 22 -6.85 -11.19 11.09
CA ARG A 22 -5.56 -11.06 11.78
C ARG A 22 -4.77 -9.84 11.28
N PHE A 23 -4.79 -9.58 9.98
CA PHE A 23 -4.15 -8.40 9.39
C PHE A 23 -4.79 -7.10 9.86
N TYR A 24 -6.12 -7.00 9.95
CA TYR A 24 -6.78 -5.81 10.50
C TYR A 24 -6.49 -5.57 11.97
N ARG A 25 -6.34 -6.66 12.74
CA ARG A 25 -5.94 -6.55 14.13
C ARG A 25 -4.50 -6.03 14.29
N LEU A 26 -3.64 -6.28 13.29
CA LEU A 26 -2.28 -5.73 13.21
C LEU A 26 -2.26 -4.29 12.66
N SER A 27 -3.13 -3.96 11.69
CA SER A 27 -3.18 -2.63 11.08
C SER A 27 -3.71 -1.57 12.06
N SER A 28 -4.62 -1.98 12.96
CA SER A 28 -5.14 -1.14 14.04
C SER A 28 -4.18 -0.93 15.21
N ILE A 29 -2.98 -1.54 15.19
CA ILE A 29 -1.96 -1.25 16.20
C ILE A 29 -1.39 0.14 15.93
N GLU A 30 -1.47 0.99 16.94
CA GLU A 30 -0.87 2.32 16.91
C GLU A 30 0.50 2.31 17.57
N VAL A 31 1.47 2.92 16.90
CA VAL A 31 2.82 3.11 17.40
C VAL A 31 3.07 4.62 17.45
N TYR A 32 3.26 5.15 18.66
CA TYR A 32 3.38 6.61 18.92
C TYR A 32 2.22 7.46 18.37
N GLY A 33 0.99 6.92 18.39
CA GLY A 33 -0.21 7.62 17.91
C GLY A 33 -0.35 7.64 16.37
N ILE A 34 0.45 6.85 15.66
CA ILE A 34 0.32 6.65 14.22
C ILE A 34 0.01 5.17 13.98
N GLN A 35 -1.02 4.89 13.17
CA GLN A 35 -1.39 3.53 12.80
C GLN A 35 -0.28 2.89 11.95
N ILE A 36 0.03 1.62 12.23
CA ILE A 36 1.04 0.87 11.46
C ILE A 36 0.71 0.86 9.96
N ASP A 37 -0.57 0.90 9.61
CA ASP A 37 -1.02 0.91 8.22
C ASP A 37 -0.52 2.14 7.45
N VAL A 38 -0.61 3.32 8.06
CA VAL A 38 -0.11 4.58 7.49
C VAL A 38 1.40 4.53 7.26
N PHE A 39 2.14 3.95 8.21
CA PHE A 39 3.58 3.72 8.05
C PHE A 39 3.89 2.76 6.91
N LEU A 40 3.11 1.70 6.77
CA LEU A 40 3.31 0.70 5.73
C LEU A 40 3.06 1.31 4.35
N HIS A 41 2.00 2.10 4.19
CA HIS A 41 1.70 2.83 2.97
C HIS A 41 2.81 3.82 2.60
N PHE A 42 3.35 4.56 3.58
CA PHE A 42 4.50 5.41 3.37
C PHE A 42 5.72 4.65 2.84
N LEU A 43 6.06 3.52 3.47
CA LEU A 43 7.21 2.71 3.07
C LEU A 43 7.03 2.08 1.68
N ILE A 44 5.86 1.50 1.41
CA ILE A 44 5.54 0.86 0.13
C ILE A 44 5.52 1.90 -1.00
N GLY A 45 4.87 3.04 -0.79
CA GLY A 45 4.84 4.12 -1.79
C GLY A 45 6.24 4.64 -2.14
N GLY A 46 7.09 4.82 -1.12
CA GLY A 46 8.50 5.15 -1.30
C GLY A 46 9.27 4.06 -2.07
N LEU A 47 9.10 2.79 -1.71
CA LEU A 47 9.79 1.66 -2.34
C LEU A 47 9.40 1.50 -3.81
N ILE A 48 8.10 1.49 -4.13
CA ILE A 48 7.60 1.42 -5.51
C ILE A 48 8.19 2.56 -6.33
N PHE A 49 8.08 3.79 -5.82
CA PHE A 49 8.62 4.95 -6.53
C PHE A 49 10.14 4.86 -6.71
N TYR A 50 10.90 4.44 -5.70
CA TYR A 50 12.35 4.24 -5.79
C TYR A 50 12.74 3.25 -6.88
N LEU A 51 12.10 2.07 -6.88
CA LEU A 51 12.36 1.01 -7.86
C LEU A 51 12.02 1.47 -9.27
N CYS A 52 10.86 2.11 -9.45
CA CYS A 52 10.46 2.67 -10.75
C CYS A 52 11.41 3.78 -11.20
N ARG A 53 11.83 4.65 -10.29
CA ARG A 53 12.66 5.81 -10.61
C ARG A 53 14.05 5.43 -11.10
N LYS A 54 14.56 4.25 -10.74
CA LYS A 54 15.82 3.71 -11.27
C LYS A 54 15.78 3.45 -12.78
N ARG A 55 14.61 3.08 -13.33
CA ARG A 55 14.45 2.65 -14.72
C ARG A 55 13.64 3.62 -15.58
N PHE A 56 12.73 4.36 -14.97
CA PHE A 56 11.76 5.20 -15.66
C PHE A 56 11.92 6.68 -15.33
N SER A 57 11.35 7.54 -16.18
CA SER A 57 11.25 8.98 -15.91
C SER A 57 10.36 9.25 -14.70
N PHE A 58 10.47 10.46 -14.14
CA PHE A 58 9.68 10.87 -12.98
C PHE A 58 8.17 10.66 -13.20
N LEU A 59 7.64 11.16 -14.32
CA LEU A 59 6.22 11.04 -14.68
C LEU A 59 5.77 9.58 -14.80
N LYS A 60 6.59 8.71 -15.43
CA LYS A 60 6.27 7.28 -15.54
C LYS A 60 6.28 6.59 -14.17
N SER A 61 7.22 6.95 -13.30
CA SER A 61 7.31 6.39 -11.95
C SER A 61 6.12 6.82 -11.10
N LEU A 62 5.70 8.07 -11.22
CA LEU A 62 4.49 8.58 -10.56
C LEU A 62 3.23 7.89 -11.11
N GLY A 63 3.12 7.72 -12.43
CA GLY A 63 2.01 7.01 -13.05
C GLY A 63 1.89 5.56 -12.59
N ILE A 64 3.01 4.84 -12.46
CA ILE A 64 3.02 3.47 -11.91
C ILE A 64 2.58 3.46 -10.44
N LEU A 65 3.09 4.39 -9.61
CA LEU A 65 2.65 4.52 -8.23
C LEU A 65 1.14 4.77 -8.14
N THR A 66 0.63 5.73 -8.92
CA THR A 66 -0.81 6.03 -8.99
C THR A 66 -1.62 4.81 -9.40
N PHE A 67 -1.14 4.04 -10.38
CA PHE A 67 -1.79 2.80 -10.81
C PHE A 67 -1.90 1.78 -9.68
N PHE A 68 -0.83 1.58 -8.89
CA PHE A 68 -0.86 0.67 -7.75
C PHE A 68 -1.80 1.16 -6.64
N VAL A 69 -1.74 2.44 -6.29
CA VAL A 69 -2.62 3.04 -5.27
C VAL A 69 -4.09 2.91 -5.67
N VAL A 70 -4.44 3.28 -6.91
CA VAL A 70 -5.81 3.17 -7.41
C VAL A 70 -6.25 1.70 -7.50
N SER A 71 -5.37 0.80 -7.92
CA SER A 71 -5.69 -0.64 -8.00
C SER A 71 -5.99 -1.23 -6.62
N LYS A 72 -5.23 -0.85 -5.58
CA LYS A 72 -5.50 -1.23 -4.18
C LYS A 72 -6.88 -0.72 -3.74
N GLU A 73 -7.19 0.54 -4.02
CA GLU A 73 -8.51 1.11 -3.66
C GLU A 73 -9.67 0.41 -4.37
N ILE A 74 -9.51 0.03 -5.64
CA ILE A 74 -10.53 -0.74 -6.36
C ILE A 74 -10.73 -2.12 -5.71
N ILE A 75 -9.64 -2.80 -5.36
CA ILE A 75 -9.70 -4.10 -4.68
C ILE A 75 -10.36 -3.95 -3.31
N ASP A 76 -10.02 -2.91 -2.55
CA ASP A 76 -10.61 -2.64 -1.25
C ASP A 76 -12.11 -2.38 -1.36
N ILE A 77 -12.56 -1.55 -2.31
CA ILE A 77 -13.98 -1.29 -2.59
C ILE A 77 -14.71 -2.59 -2.95
N PHE A 78 -14.12 -3.41 -3.83
CA PHE A 78 -14.71 -4.69 -4.23
C PHE A 78 -14.80 -5.65 -3.05
N ALA A 79 -13.73 -5.75 -2.25
CA ALA A 79 -13.68 -6.57 -1.06
C ALA A 79 -14.58 -6.05 0.07
N HIS A 80 -14.98 -4.78 0.03
CA HIS A 80 -15.97 -4.16 0.91
C HIS A 80 -17.40 -4.56 0.53
N SER A 81 -17.67 -4.71 -0.77
CA SER A 81 -19.01 -5.12 -1.26
C SER A 81 -19.38 -6.54 -0.83
N GLU A 82 -18.39 -7.39 -0.54
CA GLU A 82 -18.60 -8.78 -0.12
C GLU A 82 -18.53 -9.03 1.40
N LEU A 83 -17.94 -8.11 2.18
CA LEU A 83 -17.64 -8.32 3.60
C LEU A 83 -17.99 -7.09 4.44
N ARG A 84 -18.93 -7.23 5.38
CA ARG A 84 -19.35 -6.17 6.32
C ARG A 84 -18.16 -5.64 7.11
N TYR A 85 -17.88 -4.35 6.99
CA TYR A 85 -16.78 -3.67 7.67
C TYR A 85 -17.26 -2.81 8.86
N ILE A 86 -16.41 -2.65 9.89
CA ILE A 86 -16.72 -2.05 11.21
C ILE A 86 -16.21 -0.58 11.33
N GLN A 87 -15.47 -0.05 10.35
CA GLN A 87 -14.83 1.27 10.42
C GLN A 87 -15.06 2.12 9.16
N ASN A 88 -14.98 3.46 9.27
CA ASN A 88 -15.34 4.41 8.20
C ASN A 88 -14.27 4.44 7.07
N PRO A 89 -14.54 3.81 5.92
CA PRO A 89 -13.50 3.44 4.95
C PRO A 89 -12.90 4.63 4.19
N ARG A 90 -13.65 5.73 4.06
CA ARG A 90 -13.21 6.87 3.23
C ARG A 90 -12.07 7.68 3.83
N MET A 91 -12.02 7.77 5.16
CA MET A 91 -10.95 8.51 5.85
C MET A 91 -9.63 7.74 5.81
N ASP A 92 -9.70 6.41 5.87
CA ASP A 92 -8.55 5.50 5.86
C ASP A 92 -7.85 5.52 4.49
N THR A 93 -8.63 5.31 3.42
CA THR A 93 -8.21 5.47 2.02
C THR A 93 -7.45 6.78 1.76
N PHE A 94 -7.94 7.90 2.29
CA PHE A 94 -7.31 9.20 2.06
C PHE A 94 -5.90 9.25 2.69
N TRP A 95 -5.76 8.77 3.93
CA TRP A 95 -4.48 8.76 4.62
C TRP A 95 -3.49 7.79 3.98
N ASP A 96 -3.94 6.64 3.49
CA ASP A 96 -3.12 5.66 2.74
C ASP A 96 -2.53 6.26 1.46
N VAL A 97 -3.36 6.98 0.71
CA VAL A 97 -2.95 7.70 -0.51
C VAL A 97 -1.91 8.76 -0.14
N VAL A 98 -2.22 9.62 0.83
CA VAL A 98 -1.32 10.71 1.27
C VAL A 98 0.02 10.14 1.76
N ALA A 99 0.00 9.08 2.57
CA ALA A 99 1.20 8.42 3.08
C ALA A 99 2.06 7.87 1.95
N SER A 100 1.44 7.18 0.98
CA SER A 100 2.12 6.62 -0.18
C SER A 100 2.86 7.68 -1.00
N TYR A 101 2.21 8.82 -1.28
CA TYR A 101 2.84 9.93 -1.99
C TYR A 101 3.89 10.66 -1.14
N ALA A 102 3.68 10.78 0.17
CA ALA A 102 4.69 11.33 1.08
C ALA A 102 5.97 10.49 1.09
N GLY A 103 5.84 9.15 1.07
CA GLY A 103 6.97 8.22 0.93
C GLY A 103 7.72 8.41 -0.39
N ALA A 104 6.98 8.52 -1.50
CA ALA A 104 7.57 8.79 -2.81
C ALA A 104 8.32 10.13 -2.86
N ALA A 105 7.75 11.18 -2.25
CA ALA A 105 8.38 12.49 -2.14
C ALA A 105 9.66 12.44 -1.30
N ALA A 106 9.64 11.74 -0.16
CA ALA A 106 10.81 11.56 0.70
C ALA A 106 11.95 10.86 -0.06
N VAL A 107 11.63 9.80 -0.81
CA VAL A 107 12.59 9.11 -1.68
C VAL A 107 13.13 10.04 -2.76
N TYR A 108 12.26 10.80 -3.43
CA TYR A 108 12.68 11.74 -4.47
C TYR A 108 13.65 12.80 -3.93
N LEU A 109 13.36 13.37 -2.75
CA LEU A 109 14.23 14.32 -2.07
C LEU A 109 15.56 13.69 -1.66
N ALA A 110 15.55 12.46 -1.13
CA ALA A 110 16.77 11.74 -0.75
C ALA A 110 17.65 11.44 -1.98
N MET A 111 17.05 11.02 -3.10
CA MET A 111 17.77 10.75 -4.35
C MET A 111 18.35 12.02 -4.98
N THR A 112 17.62 13.13 -4.94
CA THR A 112 18.09 14.42 -5.50
C THR A 112 19.18 15.05 -4.64
N ARG A 113 19.11 14.92 -3.30
CA ARG A 113 20.20 15.33 -2.40
C ARG A 113 21.49 14.54 -2.66
N LYS A 114 21.40 13.22 -2.85
CA LYS A 114 22.58 12.39 -3.22
C LYS A 114 23.23 12.84 -4.54
N LYS A 115 22.45 13.30 -5.51
CA LYS A 115 22.98 13.83 -6.78
C LYS A 115 23.64 15.21 -6.65
N LYS A 116 23.25 16.00 -5.64
CA LYS A 116 23.79 17.35 -5.39
C LYS A 116 24.95 17.38 -4.40
N ALA A 117 25.23 16.27 -3.69
CA ALA A 117 26.43 16.18 -2.87
C ALA A 117 27.66 16.18 -3.81
N PRO A 118 28.60 17.14 -3.67
CA PRO A 118 29.84 17.09 -4.43
C PRO A 118 30.51 15.76 -4.13
N LYS A 119 30.93 15.03 -5.18
CA LYS A 119 31.86 13.92 -5.00
C LYS A 119 33.05 14.48 -4.23
N LYS A 120 33.24 14.04 -2.99
CA LYS A 120 34.53 14.19 -2.34
C LYS A 120 35.43 13.18 -3.06
N ASP A 121 36.09 13.65 -4.10
CA ASP A 121 37.23 12.96 -4.68
C ASP A 121 38.31 12.98 -3.57
N PHE A 122 38.58 11.81 -3.01
CA PHE A 122 39.76 11.53 -2.19
C PHE A 122 40.77 10.80 -3.07
#